data_AF-A0A2G1W741-F1
#
_entry.id   AF-A0A2G1W741-F1
#
_cell.length_a   1.000
_cell.length_b   1.000
_cell.length_c   1.000
_cell.angle_alpha   90.00
_cell.angle_beta   90.00
_cell.angle_gamma   90.00
#
_symmetry.space_group_name_H-M   'P 1'
#
loop_
_entity.id
_entity.type
_entity.pdbx_description
1 polymer ?
#
loop_
_entity_poly.entity_id
_entity_poly.type
_entity_poly.pdbx_seq_one_letter_code
_entity_poly.pdbx_strand_id
1 'polypeptide(L)'
;MILRAEPIGQPPSRRWVVQNTHDDTAWDGEKFVEDWEAARKYAHPSDACGDMAEILKDFYGDLEKRTFIVPVEIEVYGSATKSKIARYLYQASVLHMRTQEYGNGPCECLVLPTIHWGRIRESKE
;
A
#
# COMPACT_ATOMS: atom_id res chain seq x y z
N MET A 1 6.22 -8.12 13.09
CA MET A 1 6.32 -8.31 11.63
C MET A 1 6.38 -6.95 10.95
N ILE A 2 7.34 -6.73 10.05
CA ILE A 2 7.46 -5.49 9.26
C ILE A 2 7.42 -5.89 7.79
N LEU A 3 6.47 -5.32 7.05
CA LEU A 3 6.25 -5.65 5.66
C LEU A 3 6.67 -4.51 4.73
N ARG A 4 7.12 -4.86 3.54
CA ARG A 4 7.49 -3.92 2.47
C ARG A 4 6.99 -4.41 1.12
N ALA A 5 6.42 -3.51 0.33
CA ALA A 5 6.22 -3.76 -1.10
C ALA A 5 7.57 -3.60 -1.80
N GLU A 6 8.19 -4.70 -2.22
CA GLU A 6 9.51 -4.72 -2.83
C GLU A 6 9.41 -4.94 -4.35
N PRO A 7 10.06 -4.11 -5.19
CA PRO A 7 10.06 -4.32 -6.63
C PRO A 7 10.98 -5.48 -7.00
N ILE A 8 10.51 -6.39 -7.86
CA ILE A 8 11.30 -7.49 -8.43
C ILE A 8 11.30 -7.44 -9.97
N GLY A 9 12.42 -7.86 -10.55
CA GLY A 9 12.65 -7.84 -11.99
C GLY A 9 12.97 -6.45 -12.55
N GLN A 10 13.04 -6.36 -13.88
CA GLN A 10 13.42 -5.12 -14.59
C GLN A 10 12.29 -4.62 -15.51
N PRO A 11 12.17 -3.30 -15.73
CA PRO A 11 11.27 -2.75 -16.73
C PRO A 11 11.47 -3.41 -18.10
N PRO A 12 10.40 -3.68 -18.88
CA PRO A 12 8.98 -3.38 -18.61
C PRO A 12 8.28 -4.44 -17.74
N SER A 13 8.97 -5.50 -17.34
CA SER A 13 8.41 -6.64 -16.60
C SER A 13 8.44 -6.50 -15.07
N ARG A 14 8.76 -5.30 -14.54
CA ARG A 14 8.84 -5.07 -13.09
C ARG A 14 7.51 -5.43 -12.43
N ARG A 15 7.60 -6.24 -11.39
CA ARG A 15 6.47 -6.62 -10.52
C ARG A 15 6.82 -6.23 -9.09
N TRP A 16 5.87 -6.44 -8.19
CA TRP A 16 6.04 -6.20 -6.76
C TRP A 16 5.72 -7.48 -5.99
N VAL A 17 6.37 -7.61 -4.83
CA VAL A 17 6.12 -8.66 -3.84
C VAL A 17 5.90 -8.01 -2.47
N VAL A 18 5.25 -8.74 -1.56
CA VAL A 18 5.20 -8.34 -0.15
C VAL A 18 6.30 -9.09 0.58
N GLN A 19 7.33 -8.37 1.02
CA GLN A 19 8.47 -8.93 1.75
C GLN A 19 8.28 -8.76 3.25
N ASN A 20 8.55 -9.80 4.03
CA ASN A 20 8.79 -9.70 5.46
C ASN A 20 10.26 -9.35 5.69
N THR A 21 10.52 -8.15 6.23
CA THR A 21 11.89 -7.62 6.31
C THR A 21 12.71 -8.24 7.44
N HIS A 22 12.08 -9.05 8.31
CA HIS A 22 12.77 -9.69 9.43
C HIS A 22 13.54 -10.95 9.00
N ASP A 23 12.96 -11.76 8.12
CA ASP A 23 13.49 -13.05 7.70
C ASP A 23 13.72 -13.16 6.18
N ASP A 24 13.56 -12.05 5.45
CA ASP A 24 13.80 -11.94 4.00
C ASP A 24 12.92 -12.88 3.14
N THR A 25 11.76 -13.26 3.68
CA THR A 25 10.76 -14.05 2.96
C THR A 25 9.74 -13.18 2.23
N ALA A 26 9.10 -13.73 1.20
CA ALA A 26 8.10 -13.05 0.39
C ALA A 26 6.74 -13.77 0.44
N TRP A 27 5.65 -13.01 0.44
CA TRP A 27 4.29 -13.55 0.48
C TRP A 27 3.90 -14.13 -0.88
N ASP A 28 3.61 -15.42 -0.92
CA ASP A 28 3.14 -16.12 -2.12
C ASP A 28 1.62 -16.07 -2.29
N GLY A 29 0.89 -15.26 -1.52
CA GLY A 29 -0.57 -15.22 -1.50
C GLY A 29 -1.24 -16.06 -0.41
N GLU A 30 -0.52 -17.03 0.16
CA GLU A 30 -1.03 -17.92 1.22
C GLU A 30 -0.10 -17.96 2.44
N LYS A 31 1.21 -17.88 2.20
CA LYS A 31 2.25 -17.92 3.23
C LYS A 31 3.50 -17.16 2.78
N PHE A 32 4.40 -16.94 3.73
CA PHE A 32 5.73 -16.43 3.44
C PHE A 32 6.66 -17.57 2.98
N VAL A 33 7.38 -17.34 1.88
CA VAL A 33 8.29 -18.30 1.24
C VAL A 33 9.63 -17.66 0.90
N GLU A 34 10.67 -18.48 0.76
CA GLU A 34 12.00 -18.05 0.31
C GLU A 34 12.10 -17.91 -1.22
N ASP A 35 11.17 -18.50 -1.97
CA ASP A 35 11.13 -18.37 -3.43
C ASP A 35 10.44 -17.06 -3.85
N TRP A 36 11.26 -16.04 -4.12
CA TRP A 36 10.80 -14.72 -4.52
C TRP A 36 10.09 -14.69 -5.89
N GLU A 37 10.39 -15.62 -6.80
CA GLU A 37 9.68 -15.68 -8.09
C GLU A 37 8.27 -16.25 -7.91
N ALA A 38 8.08 -17.21 -6.98
CA ALA A 38 6.74 -17.67 -6.61
C ALA A 38 5.87 -16.55 -5.99
N ALA A 39 6.50 -15.58 -5.32
CA ALA A 39 5.82 -14.43 -4.72
C ALA A 39 5.53 -13.27 -5.71
N ARG A 40 5.96 -13.38 -6.98
CA ARG A 40 5.87 -12.32 -8.01
C ARG A 40 4.45 -12.09 -8.55
N LYS A 41 3.56 -11.56 -7.71
CA LYS A 41 2.11 -11.48 -8.00
C LYS A 41 1.61 -10.10 -8.41
N TYR A 42 2.18 -9.03 -7.85
CA TYR A 42 1.55 -7.71 -7.94
C TYR A 42 2.05 -6.92 -9.15
N ALA A 43 1.11 -6.36 -9.90
CA ALA A 43 1.40 -5.47 -11.03
C ALA A 43 1.76 -4.05 -10.55
N HIS A 44 1.13 -3.61 -9.48
CA HIS A 44 1.28 -2.28 -8.92
C HIS A 44 1.62 -2.38 -7.42
N PRO A 45 2.46 -1.48 -6.86
CA PRO A 45 2.77 -1.50 -5.43
C PRO A 45 1.54 -1.30 -4.55
N SER A 46 0.54 -0.54 -5.02
CA SER A 46 -0.73 -0.37 -4.29
C SER A 46 -1.47 -1.67 -4.05
N ASP A 47 -1.35 -2.65 -4.96
CA ASP A 47 -1.97 -3.96 -4.80
C ASP A 47 -1.25 -4.76 -3.70
N ALA A 48 0.09 -4.73 -3.71
CA ALA A 48 0.92 -5.33 -2.67
C ALA A 48 0.62 -4.71 -1.29
N CYS A 49 0.46 -3.38 -1.22
CA CYS A 49 0.08 -2.68 0.01
C CYS A 49 -1.31 -3.08 0.52
N GLY A 50 -2.23 -3.48 -0.38
CA GLY A 50 -3.55 -4.00 0.00
C GLY A 50 -3.42 -5.30 0.79
N ASP A 51 -2.68 -6.27 0.25
CA ASP A 51 -2.47 -7.55 0.94
C ASP A 51 -1.62 -7.38 2.21
N MET A 52 -0.61 -6.50 2.20
CA MET A 52 0.12 -6.13 3.41
C MET A 52 -0.81 -5.68 4.53
N ALA A 53 -1.84 -4.89 4.21
CA ALA A 53 -2.79 -4.39 5.20
C ALA A 53 -3.61 -5.53 5.81
N GLU A 54 -4.05 -6.51 5.02
CA GLU A 54 -4.76 -7.69 5.53
C GLU A 54 -3.85 -8.57 6.40
N ILE A 55 -2.64 -8.89 5.91
CA ILE A 55 -1.65 -9.68 6.66
C ILE A 55 -1.33 -9.03 8.02
N LEU A 56 -1.18 -7.69 8.04
CA LEU A 56 -0.93 -6.96 9.29
C LEU A 56 -2.14 -6.97 10.22
N LYS A 57 -3.38 -6.84 9.71
CA LYS A 57 -4.57 -6.94 10.56
C LYS A 57 -4.63 -8.31 11.24
N ASP A 58 -4.39 -9.38 10.50
CA ASP A 58 -4.40 -10.74 11.04
C ASP A 58 -3.31 -10.92 12.12
N PHE A 59 -2.12 -10.36 11.89
CA PHE A 59 -1.02 -10.44 12.87
C PHE A 59 -1.29 -9.67 14.16
N TYR A 60 -1.88 -8.47 14.07
CA TYR A 60 -2.22 -7.67 15.26
C TYR A 60 -3.52 -8.13 15.93
N GLY A 61 -4.36 -8.92 15.25
CA GLY A 61 -5.58 -9.51 15.80
C GLY A 61 -6.67 -8.48 16.11
N ASP A 62 -7.42 -8.73 17.19
CA ASP A 62 -8.62 -7.97 17.56
C ASP A 62 -8.33 -6.64 18.28
N LEU A 63 -7.42 -5.83 17.74
CA LEU A 63 -7.25 -4.45 18.23
C LEU A 63 -8.50 -3.61 17.96
N GLU A 64 -8.83 -2.70 18.89
CA GLU A 64 -9.93 -1.76 18.69
C GLU A 64 -9.68 -0.86 17.48
N LYS A 65 -10.59 -0.90 16.50
CA LYS A 65 -10.49 -0.11 15.28
C LYS A 65 -10.96 1.32 15.50
N ARG A 66 -10.04 2.28 15.34
CA ARG A 66 -10.33 3.71 15.22
C ARG A 66 -9.98 4.19 13.81
N THR A 67 -10.80 5.07 13.23
CA THR A 67 -10.57 5.59 11.87
C THR A 67 -10.43 7.11 11.92
N PHE A 68 -9.32 7.60 11.39
CA PHE A 68 -9.04 9.02 11.21
C PHE A 68 -9.07 9.35 9.72
N ILE A 69 -9.59 10.52 9.36
CA ILE A 69 -9.65 10.99 7.97
C ILE A 69 -8.77 12.23 7.86
N VAL A 70 -7.79 12.19 6.97
CA VAL A 70 -6.94 13.33 6.63
C VAL A 70 -7.26 13.73 5.19
N PRO A 71 -7.73 14.97 4.93
CA PRO A 71 -7.98 15.43 3.56
C PRO A 71 -6.64 15.65 2.83
N VAL A 72 -6.63 15.33 1.53
CA VAL A 72 -5.52 15.64 0.62
C VAL A 72 -6.03 16.65 -0.40
N GLU A 73 -5.34 17.77 -0.53
CA GLU A 73 -5.63 18.78 -1.53
C GLU A 73 -4.87 18.47 -2.82
N ILE A 74 -5.57 18.61 -3.96
CA ILE A 74 -5.03 18.31 -5.28
C ILE A 74 -5.45 19.43 -6.22
N GLU A 75 -4.48 20.21 -6.68
CA GLU A 75 -4.69 21.21 -7.71
C GLU A 75 -4.62 20.59 -9.09
N VAL A 76 -5.60 20.92 -9.95
CA VAL A 76 -5.67 20.41 -11.31
C VAL A 76 -5.79 21.58 -12.28
N TYR A 77 -4.80 21.72 -13.16
CA TYR A 77 -4.80 22.70 -14.23
C TYR A 77 -5.28 22.02 -15.52
N GLY A 78 -6.51 22.30 -15.96
CA GLY A 78 -7.10 21.75 -17.19
C GLY A 78 -8.54 21.26 -17.03
N SER A 79 -9.05 20.53 -18.02
CA SER A 79 -10.46 20.12 -18.12
C SER A 79 -10.71 18.62 -17.90
N ALA A 80 -9.81 17.94 -17.19
CA ALA A 80 -9.94 16.50 -16.93
C ALA A 80 -11.10 16.20 -15.98
N THR A 81 -11.91 15.19 -16.31
CA THR A 81 -12.99 14.72 -15.42
C THR A 81 -12.41 14.08 -14.14
N LYS A 82 -13.15 14.19 -13.03
CA LYS A 82 -12.85 13.53 -11.75
C LYS A 82 -12.39 12.07 -11.88
N SER A 83 -13.07 11.25 -12.68
CA SER A 83 -12.73 9.82 -12.84
C SER A 83 -11.37 9.59 -13.51
N LYS A 84 -11.03 10.43 -14.51
CA LYS A 84 -9.70 10.42 -15.16
C LYS A 84 -8.60 10.85 -14.19
N ILE A 85 -8.85 11.87 -13.37
CA ILE A 85 -7.91 12.33 -12.33
C ILE A 85 -7.68 11.21 -11.31
N ALA A 86 -8.74 10.61 -10.78
CA ALA A 86 -8.64 9.50 -9.82
C ALA A 86 -7.87 8.29 -10.39
N ARG A 87 -8.12 7.93 -11.65
CA ARG A 87 -7.39 6.86 -12.34
C ARG A 87 -5.91 7.19 -12.50
N TYR A 88 -5.61 8.41 -12.96
CA TYR A 88 -4.24 8.88 -13.09
C TYR A 88 -3.52 8.83 -11.74
N LEU A 89 -4.13 9.37 -10.68
CA LEU A 89 -3.54 9.36 -9.34
C LEU A 89 -3.32 7.94 -8.84
N TYR A 90 -4.26 7.01 -9.01
CA TYR A 90 -4.05 5.62 -8.64
C TYR A 90 -2.83 4.99 -9.33
N GLN A 91 -2.58 5.34 -10.60
CA GLN A 91 -1.44 4.83 -11.37
C GLN A 91 -0.12 5.57 -11.10
N ALA A 92 -0.18 6.86 -10.76
CA ALA A 92 0.97 7.73 -10.64
C ALA A 92 1.44 7.93 -9.19
N SER A 93 0.59 7.60 -8.21
CA SER A 93 0.88 7.80 -6.79
C SER A 93 0.93 6.49 -6.04
N VAL A 94 1.90 6.41 -5.14
CA VAL A 94 2.09 5.29 -4.22
C VAL A 94 2.22 5.89 -2.84
N LEU A 95 1.44 5.36 -1.89
CA LEU A 95 1.60 5.73 -0.50
C LEU A 95 2.83 5.02 0.07
N HIS A 96 3.87 5.78 0.35
CA HIS A 96 5.12 5.26 0.91
C HIS A 96 5.17 5.50 2.43
N MET A 97 5.29 4.42 3.19
CA MET A 97 5.49 4.45 4.63
C MET A 97 6.88 3.93 4.99
N ARG A 98 7.58 4.62 5.90
CA ARG A 98 8.89 4.18 6.40
C ARG A 98 8.75 3.22 7.59
N THR A 99 8.07 2.09 7.37
CA THR A 99 7.81 1.09 8.42
C THR A 99 9.08 0.47 8.99
N GLN A 100 10.14 0.37 8.19
CA GLN A 100 11.45 -0.10 8.65
C GLN A 100 12.10 0.84 9.68
N GLU A 101 11.87 2.14 9.57
CA GLU A 101 12.45 3.14 10.48
C GLU A 101 11.58 3.37 11.73
N TYR A 102 10.25 3.30 11.58
CA TYR A 102 9.30 3.75 12.62
C TYR A 102 8.29 2.69 13.07
N GLY A 103 8.37 1.46 12.56
CA GLY A 103 7.40 0.40 12.85
C GLY A 103 6.07 0.59 12.10
N ASN A 104 5.06 -0.22 12.45
CA ASN A 104 3.72 -0.16 11.84
C ASN A 104 2.79 0.86 12.53
N GLY A 105 3.24 1.48 13.63
CA GLY A 105 2.45 2.42 14.43
C GLY A 105 3.15 2.76 15.74
N PRO A 106 2.65 3.77 16.48
CA PRO A 106 3.18 4.10 17.80
C PRO A 106 2.83 3.00 18.81
N CYS A 107 3.76 2.67 19.71
CA CYS A 107 3.59 1.63 20.73
C CYS A 107 3.13 0.28 20.12
N GLU A 108 2.10 -0.35 20.68
CA GLU A 108 1.52 -1.63 20.21
C GLU A 108 0.32 -1.41 19.28
N CYS A 109 0.33 -0.33 18.47
CA CYS A 109 -0.73 -0.03 17.52
C CYS A 109 -0.35 -0.40 16.09
N LEU A 110 -1.36 -0.69 15.28
CA LEU A 110 -1.26 -0.83 13.83
C LEU A 110 -1.90 0.40 13.15
N VAL A 111 -1.15 1.05 12.26
CA VAL A 111 -1.62 2.17 11.44
C VAL A 111 -1.56 1.79 9.98
N LEU A 112 -2.74 1.71 9.34
CA LEU A 112 -2.91 1.36 7.94
C LEU A 112 -3.52 2.53 7.17
N PRO A 113 -2.70 3.48 6.67
CA PRO A 113 -3.21 4.57 5.87
C PRO A 113 -3.62 4.04 4.49
N THR A 114 -4.68 4.61 3.94
CA THR A 114 -5.24 4.21 2.63
C THR A 114 -5.67 5.46 1.90
N ILE A 115 -5.41 5.53 0.59
CA ILE A 115 -5.90 6.63 -0.24
C ILE A 115 -7.06 6.16 -1.12
N HIS A 116 -8.24 6.72 -0.89
CA HIS A 116 -9.43 6.40 -1.66
C HIS A 116 -9.63 7.37 -2.82
N TRP A 117 -8.82 7.26 -3.88
CA TRP A 117 -8.87 8.18 -5.03
C TRP A 117 -10.26 8.31 -5.68
N GLY A 118 -11.06 7.25 -5.68
CA GLY A 118 -12.46 7.29 -6.17
C GLY A 118 -13.39 8.20 -5.36
N ARG A 119 -12.98 8.60 -4.14
CA ARG A 119 -13.73 9.50 -3.25
C ARG A 119 -13.29 10.96 -3.34
N ILE A 120 -12.36 11.32 -4.22
CA ILE A 120 -11.94 12.72 -4.45
C ILE A 120 -13.18 13.61 -4.69
N ARG A 121 -13.21 14.84 -4.20
CA ARG A 121 -14.32 15.78 -4.42
C ARG A 121 -13.72 17.14 -4.74
N GLU A 122 -14.37 17.89 -5.63
CA GLU A 122 -14.03 19.29 -5.81
C GLU A 122 -14.33 20.04 -4.53
N SER A 123 -13.38 20.87 -4.09
CA SER A 123 -13.65 21.82 -3.02
C SER A 123 -14.60 22.88 -3.56
N LYS A 124 -15.62 23.22 -2.79
CA LYS A 124 -16.39 24.44 -3.02
C LYS A 124 -15.77 25.50 -2.12
N GLU A 125 -15.22 26.55 -2.73
CA GLU A 125 -14.92 27.79 -2.00
C GLU A 125 -16.17 28.31 -1.27
#